data_AF-A0A9D6L9T1-F1
#
_entry.id   AF-A0A9D6L9T1-F1
#
_cell.length_a   1.000
_cell.length_b   1.000
_cell.length_c   1.000
_cell.angle_alpha   90.00
_cell.angle_beta   90.00
_cell.angle_gamma   90.00
#
_symmetry.space_group_name_H-M   'P 1'
#
loop_
_entity.id
_entity.type
_entity.pdbx_description
1 polymer ?
#
loop_
_entity_poly.entity_id
_entity_poly.type
_entity_poly.pdbx_seq_one_letter_code
_entity_poly.pdbx_strand_id
1 'polypeptide(L)'
;MPFVDRERVLARFRTDGANSSHFVWLLAGVQAYECANGWLFGYRQLGEVTLIALEPLIPSGPGAPKAYPKAYDEAQLSAFRSAWDEFARAVHVRVAAFVAVYEPFVALLRRSGFACVRVGQEPWVDLGDCIPTGNAGKGVRNARNQALAAGLTVEEWKADDIEADAAKKHVLREIFDEWRGQRLVELGGFMNVTAPFRFMHERRYFVLRSPRRVESFLVATPVPGREGYFLEDLVQRRTVPRGAGELITLEAMVALSAGGAKTASLGVVSLTSIDPHGGDDLPGLVRFVMVQAPALLSQVYNFSGMEIYRKRFKPRVWEAIHLGVKDCRAPLERDAPADALPGTGAWLRALVALLIAFQPRLRLTPGWLLGAIGSRLRRTPFTVLFAAVSLALFARINRFHNLPDWALAKYGFFANAHWSEWLLRTTVSDFLYFDVHHFLACAVPLIGLVYWAERTHKRAFVVTLILGNIVFDDVLNYWVLIKPFEHFQPSMFRHLVAYKDVGGSLILSTLVGMQLCQFRLIREPLVAIITLAFVLGFAFTSVRLEWLIMNLNHAIFFVIGFLIGKGEFEYKRFKSRRASKRKPPVDSRAVLASGVRKGSPKERRIAAGRGRRAGDKADDPTS
;
A
#
# COMPACT_ATOMS: atom_id res chain seq x y z
N MET A 1 24.34 -5.98 36.29
CA MET A 1 23.49 -6.95 35.55
C MET A 1 23.42 -6.50 34.10
N PRO A 2 23.47 -7.39 33.10
CA PRO A 2 23.52 -7.02 31.68
C PRO A 2 22.17 -6.54 31.12
N PHE A 3 21.09 -6.68 31.90
CA PHE A 3 19.82 -6.00 31.64
C PHE A 3 19.92 -4.54 32.04
N VAL A 4 19.59 -3.67 31.11
CA VAL A 4 19.86 -2.25 31.24
C VAL A 4 18.57 -1.48 31.47
N ASP A 5 18.59 -0.55 32.42
CA ASP A 5 17.47 0.34 32.67
C ASP A 5 17.32 1.41 31.57
N ARG A 6 16.22 2.14 31.64
CA ARG A 6 15.88 3.15 30.63
C ARG A 6 16.83 4.35 30.65
N GLU A 7 17.42 4.69 31.79
CA GLU A 7 18.35 5.82 31.91
C GLU A 7 19.68 5.51 31.21
N ARG A 8 20.19 4.30 31.41
CA ARG A 8 21.39 3.82 30.72
C ARG A 8 21.14 3.63 29.22
N VAL A 9 19.95 3.19 28.79
CA VAL A 9 19.58 3.21 27.35
C VAL A 9 19.59 4.63 26.78
N LEU A 10 19.03 5.61 27.51
CA LEU A 10 19.04 7.02 27.08
C LEU A 10 20.47 7.57 27.00
N ALA A 11 21.33 7.26 27.97
CA ALA A 11 22.73 7.66 27.96
C ALA A 11 23.47 7.10 26.73
N ARG A 12 23.28 5.80 26.43
CA ARG A 12 23.85 5.16 25.24
C ARG A 12 23.28 5.71 23.94
N PHE A 13 22.00 6.03 23.89
CA PHE A 13 21.37 6.64 22.72
C PHE A 13 22.00 8.00 22.37
N ARG A 14 22.26 8.85 23.37
CA ARG A 14 22.85 10.18 23.15
C ARG A 14 24.23 10.13 22.48
N THR A 15 24.97 9.03 22.65
CA THR A 15 26.31 8.84 22.05
C THR A 15 26.28 8.00 20.79
N ASP A 16 25.54 6.89 20.80
CA ASP A 16 25.63 5.82 19.79
C ASP A 16 24.40 5.73 18.87
N GLY A 17 23.40 6.61 19.06
CA GLY A 17 22.15 6.59 18.30
C GLY A 17 22.32 6.95 16.82
N ALA A 18 22.47 5.96 15.94
CA ALA A 18 22.69 6.17 14.50
C ALA A 18 21.48 5.87 13.59
N ASN A 19 20.57 4.98 13.99
CA ASN A 19 19.29 4.75 13.30
C ASN A 19 18.28 5.83 13.68
N SER A 20 17.52 6.33 12.70
CA SER A 20 16.51 7.37 12.93
C SER A 20 15.50 7.00 14.01
N SER A 21 15.21 5.71 14.14
CA SER A 21 14.17 5.20 15.01
C SER A 21 14.69 4.67 16.35
N HIS A 22 16.00 4.75 16.67
CA HIS A 22 16.54 4.22 17.94
C HIS A 22 15.84 4.80 19.18
N PHE A 23 15.38 6.05 19.12
CA PHE A 23 14.67 6.68 20.22
C PHE A 23 13.36 5.95 20.59
N VAL A 24 12.77 5.20 19.65
CA VAL A 24 11.55 4.42 19.90
C VAL A 24 11.76 3.36 20.98
N TRP A 25 13.00 2.92 21.24
CA TRP A 25 13.29 2.00 22.34
C TRP A 25 12.83 2.58 23.68
N LEU A 26 13.06 3.89 23.87
CA LEU A 26 12.64 4.63 25.05
C LEU A 26 11.12 4.81 25.08
N LEU A 27 10.49 5.05 23.93
CA LEU A 27 9.04 5.27 23.83
C LEU A 27 8.24 3.99 24.05
N ALA A 28 8.66 2.90 23.41
CA ALA A 28 7.99 1.60 23.37
C ALA A 28 8.33 0.70 24.56
N GLY A 29 9.34 1.06 25.36
CA GLY A 29 9.77 0.28 26.51
C GLY A 29 10.21 -1.12 26.11
N VAL A 30 11.04 -1.22 25.06
CA VAL A 30 11.69 -2.48 24.70
C VAL A 30 12.67 -2.90 25.80
N GLN A 31 12.93 -4.19 25.92
CA GLN A 31 13.98 -4.69 26.80
C GLN A 31 15.34 -4.39 26.17
N ALA A 32 16.36 -4.18 27.01
CA ALA A 32 17.70 -3.88 26.55
C ALA A 32 18.73 -4.80 27.22
N TYR A 33 19.67 -5.32 26.43
CA TYR A 33 20.76 -6.17 26.90
C TYR A 33 22.10 -5.62 26.39
N GLU A 34 23.01 -5.27 27.30
CA GLU A 34 24.37 -4.75 26.99
C GLU A 34 25.38 -5.89 27.10
N CYS A 35 26.00 -6.25 25.98
CA CYS A 35 27.04 -7.27 25.93
C CYS A 35 28.36 -6.77 26.52
N ALA A 36 29.26 -7.69 26.86
CA ALA A 36 30.56 -7.35 27.46
C ALA A 36 31.43 -6.45 26.57
N ASN A 37 31.27 -6.55 25.24
CA ASN A 37 31.96 -5.71 24.26
C ASN A 37 31.24 -4.37 23.99
N GLY A 38 30.22 -4.02 24.80
CA GLY A 38 29.51 -2.74 24.75
C GLY A 38 28.37 -2.65 23.73
N TRP A 39 28.11 -3.69 22.94
CA TRP A 39 26.96 -3.72 22.03
C TRP A 39 25.66 -3.81 22.82
N LEU A 40 24.69 -2.93 22.53
CA LEU A 40 23.40 -2.89 23.23
C LEU A 40 22.27 -3.31 22.29
N PHE A 41 21.59 -4.41 22.60
CA PHE A 41 20.46 -4.93 21.84
C PHE A 41 19.13 -4.49 22.47
N GLY A 42 18.30 -3.80 21.71
CA GLY A 42 16.91 -3.51 22.05
C GLY A 42 16.00 -4.60 21.47
N TYR A 43 15.20 -5.25 22.31
CA TYR A 43 14.40 -6.39 21.87
C TYR A 43 13.07 -6.54 22.61
N ARG A 44 12.22 -7.41 22.06
CA ARG A 44 10.99 -7.89 22.68
C ARG A 44 10.84 -9.38 22.40
N GLN A 45 10.75 -10.17 23.46
CA GLN A 45 10.49 -11.61 23.35
C GLN A 45 8.98 -11.89 23.36
N LEU A 46 8.50 -12.67 22.39
CA LEU A 46 7.12 -13.10 22.23
C LEU A 46 7.08 -14.61 22.03
N GLY A 47 6.87 -15.34 23.13
CA GLY A 47 7.01 -16.79 23.15
C GLY A 47 8.41 -17.19 22.70
N GLU A 48 8.50 -17.92 21.59
CA GLU A 48 9.78 -18.41 21.05
C GLU A 48 10.43 -17.46 20.04
N VAL A 49 9.84 -16.30 19.76
CA VAL A 49 10.39 -15.32 18.82
C VAL A 49 10.95 -14.14 19.60
N THR A 50 12.20 -13.80 19.31
CA THR A 50 12.86 -12.59 19.78
C THR A 50 12.88 -11.59 18.64
N LEU A 51 12.07 -10.53 18.76
CA LEU A 51 12.10 -9.39 17.85
C LEU A 51 13.16 -8.41 18.32
N ILE A 52 14.22 -8.24 17.53
CA ILE A 52 15.26 -7.24 17.75
C ILE A 52 14.85 -5.97 17.01
N ALA A 53 14.74 -4.86 17.72
CA ALA A 53 14.36 -3.58 17.19
C ALA A 53 15.60 -2.89 16.59
N LEU A 54 15.63 -2.69 15.27
CA LEU A 54 16.73 -2.00 14.57
C LEU A 54 18.08 -2.70 14.73
N GLU A 55 19.16 -2.02 14.37
CA GLU A 55 20.51 -2.45 14.72
C GLU A 55 20.79 -2.23 16.21
N PRO A 56 21.75 -2.95 16.80
CA PRO A 56 22.23 -2.66 18.15
C PRO A 56 22.88 -1.26 18.23
N LEU A 57 22.87 -0.64 19.41
CA LEU A 57 23.75 0.51 19.63
C LEU A 57 25.19 0.00 19.74
N ILE A 58 26.01 0.41 18.78
CA ILE A 58 27.41 0.01 18.67
C ILE A 58 28.25 1.07 19.39
N PRO A 59 29.12 0.69 20.34
CA PRO A 59 29.95 1.66 21.05
C PRO A 59 30.88 2.39 20.08
N SER A 60 30.82 3.72 20.08
CA SER A 60 31.69 4.55 19.26
C SER A 60 33.00 4.84 19.99
N GLY A 61 34.15 4.39 19.46
CA GLY A 61 35.47 4.73 20.00
C GLY A 61 35.85 6.21 19.79
N PRO A 62 36.90 6.73 20.46
CA PRO A 62 37.41 8.09 20.20
C PRO A 62 37.81 8.24 18.72
N GLY A 63 37.11 9.10 17.98
CA GLY A 63 37.35 9.32 16.54
C GLY A 63 36.63 8.34 15.60
N ALA A 64 35.77 7.45 16.10
CA ALA A 64 34.95 6.58 15.26
C ALA A 64 33.93 7.42 14.46
N PRO A 65 33.67 7.10 13.18
CA PRO A 65 32.66 7.80 12.40
C PRO A 65 31.30 7.66 13.09
N LYS A 66 30.66 8.80 13.37
CA LYS A 66 29.35 8.85 14.04
C LYS A 66 28.26 8.12 13.23
N ALA A 67 28.43 8.04 11.90
CA ALA A 67 27.49 7.39 10.99
C ALA A 67 27.85 5.92 10.73
N TYR A 68 26.85 5.10 10.41
CA TYR A 68 27.07 3.71 9.99
C TYR A 68 28.12 3.63 8.89
N PRO A 69 29.13 2.75 9.01
CA PRO A 69 30.14 2.61 7.99
C PRO A 69 29.46 2.09 6.71
N LYS A 70 29.96 2.53 5.55
CA LYS A 70 29.43 2.08 4.25
C LYS A 70 29.57 0.56 4.06
N ALA A 71 30.56 -0.03 4.71
CA ALA A 71 30.81 -1.47 4.75
C ALA A 71 31.42 -1.82 6.12
N TYR A 72 31.12 -3.02 6.61
CA TYR A 72 31.72 -3.54 7.84
C TYR A 72 32.93 -4.40 7.53
N ASP A 73 34.00 -4.23 8.29
CA ASP A 73 35.22 -5.03 8.19
C ASP A 73 35.14 -6.35 8.99
N GLU A 74 36.21 -7.14 8.94
CA GLU A 74 36.27 -8.44 9.62
C GLU A 74 36.32 -8.32 11.14
N ALA A 75 36.91 -7.25 11.67
CA ALA A 75 36.95 -6.99 13.10
C ALA A 75 35.55 -6.69 13.63
N GLN A 76 34.77 -5.89 12.90
CA GLN A 76 33.37 -5.60 13.21
C GLN A 76 32.48 -6.82 13.08
N LEU A 77 32.72 -7.71 12.11
CA LEU A 77 32.00 -8.98 12.04
C LEU A 77 32.31 -9.86 13.25
N SER A 78 33.59 -9.98 13.64
CA SER A 78 33.99 -10.74 14.82
C SER A 78 33.34 -10.18 16.09
N ALA A 79 33.36 -8.86 16.25
CA ALA A 79 32.70 -8.18 17.37
C ALA A 79 31.18 -8.41 17.38
N PHE A 80 30.52 -8.34 16.22
CA PHE A 80 29.10 -8.65 16.10
C PHE A 80 28.80 -10.10 16.47
N ARG A 81 29.55 -11.07 15.96
CA ARG A 81 29.35 -12.50 16.26
C ARG A 81 29.51 -12.78 17.75
N SER A 82 30.55 -12.24 18.38
CA SER A 82 30.75 -12.35 19.82
C SER A 82 29.58 -11.76 20.62
N ALA A 83 29.14 -10.55 20.27
CA ALA A 83 27.99 -9.90 20.91
C ALA A 83 26.68 -10.67 20.68
N TRP A 84 26.45 -11.14 19.46
CA TRP A 84 25.28 -11.91 19.06
C TRP A 84 25.20 -13.22 19.83
N ASP A 85 26.30 -13.97 19.93
CA ASP A 85 26.35 -15.24 20.62
C ASP A 85 26.12 -15.08 22.13
N GLU A 86 26.68 -14.03 22.72
CA GLU A 86 26.41 -13.66 24.12
C GLU A 86 24.91 -13.36 24.33
N PHE A 87 24.37 -12.43 23.53
CA PHE A 87 22.97 -12.03 23.59
C PHE A 87 22.02 -13.21 23.37
N ALA A 88 22.26 -14.01 22.33
CA ALA A 88 21.41 -15.14 21.96
C ALA A 88 21.37 -16.21 23.05
N ARG A 89 22.50 -16.48 23.71
CA ARG A 89 22.57 -17.39 24.87
C ARG A 89 21.84 -16.81 26.07
N ALA A 90 22.10 -15.56 26.43
CA ALA A 90 21.54 -14.93 27.62
C ALA A 90 20.01 -14.75 27.55
N VAL A 91 19.48 -14.47 26.36
CA VAL A 91 18.04 -14.27 26.11
C VAL A 91 17.35 -15.57 25.67
N HIS A 92 18.09 -16.67 25.53
CA HIS A 92 17.60 -17.97 25.04
C HIS A 92 16.84 -17.85 23.70
N VAL A 93 17.48 -17.20 22.73
CA VAL A 93 16.87 -16.92 21.43
C VAL A 93 16.64 -18.21 20.65
N ARG A 94 15.38 -18.47 20.27
CA ARG A 94 14.98 -19.60 19.42
C ARG A 94 14.73 -19.18 17.97
N VAL A 95 14.02 -18.08 17.75
CA VAL A 95 13.86 -17.47 16.43
C VAL A 95 14.19 -15.99 16.58
N ALA A 96 15.13 -15.50 15.78
CA ALA A 96 15.55 -14.11 15.80
C ALA A 96 14.94 -13.36 14.61
N ALA A 97 14.45 -12.15 14.85
CA ALA A 97 13.98 -11.26 13.79
C ALA A 97 14.47 -9.82 14.03
N PHE A 98 15.47 -9.37 13.25
CA PHE A 98 15.91 -7.98 13.20
C PHE A 98 14.94 -7.15 12.35
N VAL A 99 14.31 -6.16 12.96
CA VAL A 99 13.25 -5.38 12.33
C VAL A 99 13.74 -3.98 12.00
N ALA A 100 13.63 -3.62 10.71
CA ALA A 100 13.93 -2.30 10.18
C ALA A 100 15.40 -1.86 10.26
N VAL A 101 16.31 -2.77 9.89
CA VAL A 101 17.75 -2.49 9.77
C VAL A 101 18.12 -1.94 8.38
N TYR A 102 19.14 -1.09 8.30
CA TYR A 102 19.68 -0.57 7.05
C TYR A 102 20.56 -1.58 6.32
N GLU A 103 20.67 -1.41 5.00
CA GLU A 103 21.48 -2.26 4.10
C GLU A 103 22.91 -2.54 4.60
N PRO A 104 23.71 -1.59 5.11
CA PRO A 104 25.08 -1.92 5.53
C PRO A 104 25.13 -3.01 6.60
N PHE A 105 24.16 -3.02 7.53
CA PHE A 105 24.09 -4.01 8.61
C PHE A 105 23.62 -5.39 8.11
N VAL A 106 22.87 -5.44 7.01
CA VAL A 106 22.44 -6.70 6.38
C VAL A 106 23.63 -7.58 5.98
N ALA A 107 24.75 -6.97 5.59
CA ALA A 107 25.97 -7.72 5.28
C ALA A 107 26.47 -8.54 6.49
N LEU A 108 26.43 -7.97 7.70
CA LEU A 108 26.79 -8.68 8.93
C LEU A 108 25.79 -9.78 9.26
N LEU A 109 24.49 -9.50 9.08
CA LEU A 109 23.41 -10.46 9.31
C LEU A 109 23.53 -11.68 8.39
N ARG A 110 23.67 -11.46 7.07
CA ARG A 110 23.84 -12.56 6.10
C ARG A 110 25.06 -13.42 6.40
N ARG A 111 26.21 -12.79 6.70
CA ARG A 111 27.44 -13.49 7.13
C ARG A 111 27.34 -14.20 8.48
N SER A 112 26.23 -14.03 9.19
CA SER A 112 25.93 -14.66 10.47
C SER A 112 24.71 -15.59 10.41
N GLY A 113 24.27 -15.98 9.21
CA GLY A 113 23.22 -16.96 8.98
C GLY A 113 21.79 -16.42 9.04
N PHE A 114 21.59 -15.12 8.83
CA PHE A 114 20.25 -14.54 8.70
C PHE A 114 19.83 -14.44 7.23
N ALA A 115 18.62 -14.88 6.92
CA ALA A 115 17.95 -14.52 5.67
C ALA A 115 17.40 -13.09 5.77
N CYS A 116 17.69 -12.24 4.80
CA CYS A 116 17.29 -10.83 4.84
C CYS A 116 16.49 -10.44 3.62
N VAL A 117 15.38 -9.74 3.84
CA VAL A 117 14.51 -9.19 2.78
C VAL A 117 14.33 -7.69 2.96
N ARG A 118 14.38 -6.96 1.85
CA ARG A 118 14.03 -5.54 1.82
C ARG A 118 12.53 -5.36 2.02
N VAL A 119 12.16 -4.60 3.05
CA VAL A 119 10.76 -4.33 3.42
C VAL A 119 10.38 -2.87 3.32
N GLY A 120 11.30 -1.98 2.97
CA GLY A 120 11.01 -0.57 2.84
C GLY A 120 12.22 0.28 2.46
N GLN A 121 12.04 1.58 2.60
CA GLN A 121 13.10 2.55 2.40
C GLN A 121 12.87 3.81 3.22
N GLU A 122 13.95 4.48 3.60
CA GLU A 122 13.91 5.70 4.39
C GLU A 122 14.61 6.86 3.65
N PRO A 123 13.91 7.97 3.42
CA PRO A 123 14.47 9.15 2.79
C PRO A 123 15.22 10.04 3.78
N TRP A 124 16.47 10.35 3.45
CA TRP A 124 17.34 11.27 4.16
C TRP A 124 17.60 12.54 3.35
N VAL A 125 17.36 13.70 3.95
CA VAL A 125 17.58 15.03 3.38
C VAL A 125 18.87 15.62 3.94
N ASP A 126 19.63 16.28 3.08
CA ASP A 126 20.78 17.09 3.48
C ASP A 126 20.27 18.49 3.91
N LEU A 127 20.56 18.89 5.14
CA LEU A 127 20.02 20.13 5.70
C LEU A 127 20.72 21.39 5.18
N GLY A 128 21.91 21.25 4.58
CA GLY A 128 22.61 22.36 3.92
C GLY A 128 21.92 22.82 2.63
N ASP A 129 21.09 21.98 2.02
CA ASP A 129 20.29 22.28 0.80
C ASP A 129 18.84 21.78 0.97
N CYS A 130 18.25 21.98 2.15
CA CYS A 130 16.93 21.42 2.48
C CYS A 130 15.75 22.09 1.77
N ILE A 131 15.93 23.27 1.17
CA ILE A 131 14.88 23.96 0.40
C ILE A 131 14.96 23.47 -1.05
N PRO A 132 14.04 22.60 -1.51
CA PRO A 132 14.18 21.97 -2.82
C PRO A 132 14.12 23.01 -3.95
N THR A 133 15.15 23.10 -4.78
CA THR A 133 15.21 24.02 -5.94
C THR A 133 14.72 23.37 -7.25
N GLY A 134 14.62 24.12 -8.35
CA GLY A 134 14.25 23.58 -9.68
C GLY A 134 12.83 23.01 -9.82
N ASN A 135 12.56 22.28 -10.91
CA ASN A 135 11.22 21.78 -11.26
C ASN A 135 10.71 20.71 -10.29
N ALA A 136 11.58 19.79 -9.87
CA ALA A 136 11.21 18.73 -8.93
C ALA A 136 10.79 19.27 -7.54
N GLY A 137 11.32 20.42 -7.11
CA GLY A 137 10.92 21.09 -5.86
C GLY A 137 9.73 22.04 -5.97
N LYS A 138 9.20 22.26 -7.19
CA LYS A 138 8.15 23.26 -7.45
C LYS A 138 6.88 23.00 -6.64
N GLY A 139 6.50 21.73 -6.47
CA GLY A 139 5.31 21.36 -5.70
C GLY A 139 5.40 21.80 -4.24
N VAL A 140 6.53 21.53 -3.59
CA VAL A 140 6.79 21.91 -2.19
C VAL A 140 6.85 23.41 -2.02
N ARG A 141 7.56 24.13 -2.91
CA ARG A 141 7.63 25.59 -2.84
C ARG A 141 6.27 26.25 -3.07
N ASN A 142 5.48 25.73 -4.01
CA ASN A 142 4.12 26.23 -4.24
C ASN A 142 3.21 25.98 -3.03
N ALA A 143 3.29 24.79 -2.44
CA ALA A 143 2.53 24.46 -1.23
C ALA A 143 2.91 25.36 -0.05
N ARG A 144 4.22 25.59 0.16
CA ARG A 144 4.74 26.55 1.15
C ARG A 144 4.20 27.96 0.90
N ASN A 145 4.32 28.47 -0.32
CA ASN A 145 3.89 29.83 -0.65
C ASN A 145 2.37 30.00 -0.48
N GLN A 146 1.58 28.98 -0.82
CA GLN A 146 0.14 28.99 -0.58
C GLN A 146 -0.19 29.01 0.92
N ALA A 147 0.53 28.23 1.73
CA ALA A 147 0.37 28.21 3.18
C ALA A 147 0.71 29.57 3.81
N LEU A 148 1.83 30.19 3.39
CA LEU A 148 2.21 31.54 3.83
C LEU A 148 1.18 32.59 3.40
N ALA A 149 0.69 32.54 2.16
CA ALA A 149 -0.36 33.44 1.67
C ALA A 149 -1.70 33.27 2.41
N ALA A 150 -1.96 32.09 2.97
CA ALA A 150 -3.11 31.82 3.84
C ALA A 150 -2.89 32.29 5.29
N GLY A 151 -1.78 32.98 5.58
CA GLY A 151 -1.44 33.51 6.90
C GLY A 151 -0.90 32.46 7.88
N LEU A 152 -0.45 31.30 7.39
CA LEU A 152 0.15 30.28 8.24
C LEU A 152 1.58 30.67 8.62
N THR A 153 1.93 30.45 9.88
CA THR A 153 3.26 30.69 10.45
C THR A 153 3.73 29.46 11.21
N VAL A 154 5.04 29.29 11.35
CA VAL A 154 5.66 28.19 12.09
C VAL A 154 6.64 28.77 13.08
N GLU A 155 6.60 28.28 14.31
CA GLU A 155 7.54 28.64 15.38
C GLU A 155 7.97 27.40 16.15
N GLU A 156 9.12 27.47 16.80
CA GLU A 156 9.59 26.43 17.71
C GLU A 156 9.07 26.74 19.13
N TRP A 157 8.48 25.73 19.78
CA TRP A 157 8.15 25.78 21.21
C TRP A 157 9.14 24.90 21.97
N LYS A 158 9.75 25.44 23.04
CA LYS A 158 10.65 24.63 23.88
C LYS A 158 9.85 23.73 24.80
N ALA A 159 10.46 22.62 25.21
CA ALA A 159 9.85 21.68 26.15
C ALA A 159 9.44 22.37 27.46
N ASP A 160 10.34 23.19 28.04
CA ASP A 160 10.05 23.99 29.24
C ASP A 160 8.82 24.89 29.07
N ASP A 161 8.70 25.57 27.93
CA ASP A 161 7.56 26.45 27.63
C ASP A 161 6.25 25.68 27.53
N ILE A 162 6.29 24.46 26.96
CA ILE A 162 5.10 23.61 26.82
C ILE A 162 4.70 23.02 28.18
N GLU A 163 5.66 22.70 29.05
CA GLU A 163 5.39 22.14 30.36
C GLU A 163 4.91 23.19 31.36
N ALA A 164 5.46 24.40 31.31
CA ALA A 164 5.05 25.52 32.15
C ALA A 164 3.68 26.10 31.77
N ASP A 165 3.31 26.06 30.48
CA ASP A 165 2.04 26.60 29.99
C ASP A 165 1.02 25.47 29.73
N ALA A 166 0.07 25.34 30.66
CA ALA A 166 -1.01 24.36 30.56
C ALA A 166 -1.86 24.51 29.28
N ALA A 167 -2.03 25.74 28.77
CA ALA A 167 -2.80 25.99 27.55
C ALA A 167 -2.07 25.47 26.31
N LYS A 168 -0.73 25.67 26.23
CA LYS A 168 0.10 25.09 25.16
C LYS A 168 0.04 23.56 25.18
N LYS A 169 0.21 22.94 26.35
CA LYS A 169 0.12 21.48 26.47
C LYS A 169 -1.25 20.95 26.10
N HIS A 170 -2.31 21.65 26.51
CA HIS A 170 -3.68 21.29 26.21
C HIS A 170 -3.97 21.33 24.70
N VAL A 171 -3.60 22.41 24.00
CA VAL A 171 -3.85 22.53 22.55
C VAL A 171 -3.11 21.46 21.74
N LEU A 172 -1.86 21.13 22.10
CA LEU A 172 -1.13 20.04 21.42
C LEU A 172 -1.80 18.68 21.67
N ARG A 173 -2.28 18.42 22.89
CA ARG A 173 -2.99 17.19 23.23
C ARG A 173 -4.32 17.08 22.48
N GLU A 174 -5.07 18.17 22.39
CA GLU A 174 -6.32 18.23 21.63
C GLU A 174 -6.09 17.89 20.15
N ILE A 175 -5.07 18.48 19.52
CA ILE A 175 -4.69 18.18 18.13
C ILE A 175 -4.29 16.71 17.98
N PHE A 176 -3.53 16.17 18.95
CA PHE A 176 -3.10 14.78 18.94
C PHE A 176 -4.29 13.82 19.06
N ASP A 177 -5.25 14.12 19.93
CA ASP A 177 -6.46 13.31 20.13
C ASP A 177 -7.36 13.35 18.90
N GLU A 178 -7.54 14.53 18.28
CA GLU A 178 -8.25 14.68 17.01
C GLU A 178 -7.58 13.85 15.90
N TRP A 179 -6.26 13.98 15.74
CA TRP A 179 -5.50 13.24 14.72
C TRP A 179 -5.54 11.73 14.93
N ARG A 180 -5.44 11.26 16.18
CA ARG A 180 -5.60 9.84 16.53
C ARG A 180 -7.01 9.34 16.19
N GLY A 181 -8.03 10.16 16.41
CA GLY A 181 -9.44 9.84 16.09
C GLY A 181 -9.73 9.69 14.58
N GLN A 182 -8.85 10.19 13.70
CA GLN A 182 -9.02 10.10 12.25
C GLN A 182 -8.57 8.75 11.65
N ARG A 183 -7.81 7.95 12.41
CA ARG A 183 -7.18 6.71 11.91
C ARG A 183 -8.03 5.48 12.22
N LEU A 184 -8.23 4.62 11.21
CA LEU A 184 -8.92 3.33 11.37
C LEU A 184 -8.12 2.36 12.25
N VAL A 185 -6.81 2.29 12.00
CA VAL A 185 -5.88 1.41 12.69
C VAL A 185 -4.89 2.28 13.44
N GLU A 186 -4.83 2.08 14.76
CA GLU A 186 -3.76 2.61 15.59
C GLU A 186 -2.79 1.47 15.88
N LEU A 187 -1.51 1.67 15.59
CA LEU A 187 -0.44 0.78 16.01
C LEU A 187 0.13 1.38 17.30
N GLY A 188 0.15 0.58 18.37
CA GLY A 188 0.47 1.06 19.71
C GLY A 188 1.72 0.44 20.31
N GLY A 189 2.39 -0.47 19.61
CA GLY A 189 3.46 -1.27 20.16
C GLY A 189 4.71 -1.36 19.29
N PHE A 190 5.82 -1.69 19.95
CA PHE A 190 7.12 -1.93 19.33
C PHE A 190 7.59 -0.71 18.51
N MET A 191 7.92 -0.85 17.24
CA MET A 191 8.47 0.22 16.40
C MET A 191 7.48 1.31 15.98
N ASN A 192 6.19 1.18 16.30
CA ASN A 192 5.14 2.09 15.82
C ASN A 192 4.52 2.96 16.93
N VAL A 193 5.22 3.16 18.05
CA VAL A 193 4.70 3.94 19.18
C VAL A 193 4.76 5.43 18.87
N THR A 194 3.60 6.09 18.86
CA THR A 194 3.49 7.56 18.77
C THR A 194 3.27 8.14 20.16
N ALA A 195 4.28 8.81 20.72
CA ALA A 195 4.25 9.38 22.07
C ALA A 195 4.90 10.77 22.11
N PRO A 196 4.25 11.80 21.52
CA PRO A 196 4.84 13.12 21.31
C PRO A 196 5.06 13.92 22.61
N PHE A 197 4.64 13.42 23.78
CA PHE A 197 4.81 14.10 25.07
C PHE A 197 5.78 13.39 26.03
N ARG A 198 6.44 12.31 25.60
CA ARG A 198 7.45 11.60 26.42
C ARG A 198 8.87 12.05 26.10
N PHE A 199 9.72 12.34 27.08
CA PHE A 199 11.06 12.88 26.83
C PHE A 199 11.02 14.16 25.99
N MET A 200 10.18 15.12 26.40
CA MET A 200 10.03 16.38 25.67
C MET A 200 11.37 17.13 25.58
N HIS A 201 12.15 17.12 26.66
CA HIS A 201 13.47 17.77 26.74
C HIS A 201 14.54 17.22 25.79
N GLU A 202 14.37 16.00 25.28
CA GLU A 202 15.29 15.42 24.29
C GLU A 202 14.92 15.79 22.85
N ARG A 203 13.77 16.45 22.63
CA ARG A 203 13.17 16.62 21.30
C ARG A 203 12.78 18.06 21.04
N ARG A 204 12.65 18.41 19.76
CA ARG A 204 12.29 19.76 19.31
C ARG A 204 10.86 19.77 18.79
N TYR A 205 10.10 20.81 19.13
CA TYR A 205 8.69 20.95 18.77
C TYR A 205 8.50 22.15 17.88
N PHE A 206 8.03 21.89 16.66
CA PHE A 206 7.63 22.94 15.74
C PHE A 206 6.11 23.00 15.71
N VAL A 207 5.56 24.21 15.79
CA VAL A 207 4.13 24.44 15.89
C VAL A 207 3.70 25.36 14.76
N LEU A 208 2.70 24.93 14.01
CA LEU A 208 2.11 25.70 12.92
C LEU A 208 0.81 26.33 13.38
N ARG A 209 0.73 27.65 13.23
CA ARG A 209 -0.38 28.48 13.65
C ARG A 209 -1.02 29.18 12.45
N SER A 210 -2.33 29.13 12.39
CA SER A 210 -3.15 30.00 11.54
C SER A 210 -3.53 31.27 12.30
N PRO A 211 -4.07 32.31 11.66
CA PRO A 211 -4.56 33.49 12.35
C PRO A 211 -5.63 33.19 13.42
N ARG A 212 -6.26 32.00 13.35
CA ARG A 212 -7.34 31.60 14.25
C ARG A 212 -6.86 30.75 15.42
N ARG A 213 -5.92 29.83 15.21
CA ARG A 213 -5.51 28.82 16.21
C ARG A 213 -4.25 28.04 15.78
N VAL A 214 -3.77 27.17 16.67
CA VAL A 214 -2.80 26.13 16.33
C VAL A 214 -3.46 25.03 15.49
N GLU A 215 -2.86 24.72 14.34
CA GLU A 215 -3.40 23.74 13.37
C GLU A 215 -2.62 22.42 13.33
N SER A 216 -1.32 22.46 13.58
CA SER A 216 -0.47 21.27 13.58
C SER A 216 0.80 21.45 14.38
N PHE A 217 1.43 20.35 14.76
CA PHE A 217 2.78 20.35 15.30
C PHE A 217 3.61 19.20 14.69
N LEU A 218 4.93 19.38 14.73
CA LEU A 218 5.92 18.41 14.30
C LEU A 218 6.92 18.19 15.44
N VAL A 219 7.17 16.93 15.79
CA VAL A 219 8.23 16.55 16.73
C VAL A 219 9.45 16.07 15.96
N ALA A 220 10.59 16.67 16.22
CA ALA A 220 11.89 16.26 15.69
C ALA A 220 12.74 15.62 16.80
N THR A 221 13.12 14.37 16.58
CA THR A 221 13.90 13.55 17.52
C THR A 221 15.35 13.48 17.05
N PRO A 222 16.35 13.71 17.90
CA PRO A 222 17.75 13.74 17.48
C PRO A 222 18.21 12.36 16.97
N VAL A 223 19.18 12.36 16.06
CA VAL A 223 19.91 11.17 15.60
C VAL A 223 21.40 11.48 15.74
N PRO A 224 21.98 11.32 16.94
CA PRO A 224 23.33 11.78 17.25
C PRO A 224 24.40 11.27 16.27
N GLY A 225 24.30 10.01 15.87
CA GLY A 225 25.22 9.37 14.92
C GLY A 225 25.23 10.03 13.53
N ARG A 226 24.14 10.68 13.13
CA ARG A 226 24.05 11.35 11.83
C ARG A 226 24.11 12.87 11.92
N GLU A 227 24.42 13.39 13.12
CA GLU A 227 24.39 14.82 13.43
C GLU A 227 23.09 15.46 12.92
N GLY A 228 21.98 14.76 13.11
CA GLY A 228 20.74 15.03 12.40
C GLY A 228 19.51 14.79 13.26
N TYR A 229 18.34 14.83 12.63
CA TYR A 229 17.06 14.63 13.30
C TYR A 229 16.13 13.72 12.49
N PHE A 230 15.35 12.91 13.17
CA PHE A 230 14.19 12.24 12.60
C PHE A 230 12.96 13.14 12.81
N LEU A 231 12.31 13.54 11.72
CA LEU A 231 11.02 14.23 11.76
C LEU A 231 9.91 13.21 12.02
N GLU A 232 9.78 12.83 13.28
CA GLU A 232 9.05 11.65 13.76
C GLU A 232 7.52 11.82 13.69
N ASP A 233 6.98 12.83 14.38
CA ASP A 233 5.54 12.97 14.57
C ASP A 233 5.00 14.23 13.88
N LEU A 234 4.50 14.10 12.64
CA LEU A 234 3.71 15.16 11.98
C LEU A 234 2.22 15.01 12.31
N VAL A 235 1.72 15.83 13.23
CA VAL A 235 0.36 15.75 13.77
C VAL A 235 -0.43 16.98 13.34
N GLN A 236 -1.55 16.78 12.64
CA GLN A 236 -2.34 17.87 12.06
C GLN A 236 -3.84 17.68 12.28
N ARG A 237 -4.55 18.79 12.47
CA ARG A 237 -6.01 18.82 12.45
C ARG A 237 -6.56 18.48 11.07
N ARG A 238 -7.78 17.95 11.00
CA ARG A 238 -8.43 17.54 9.74
C ARG A 238 -8.66 18.72 8.80
N THR A 239 -8.90 19.91 9.34
CA THR A 239 -9.27 21.11 8.59
C THR A 239 -8.08 22.00 8.26
N VAL A 240 -6.85 21.52 8.44
CA VAL A 240 -5.65 22.32 8.18
C VAL A 240 -5.60 22.79 6.72
N PRO A 241 -5.22 24.05 6.44
CA PRO A 241 -5.10 24.52 5.06
C PRO A 241 -4.08 23.73 4.24
N ARG A 242 -4.26 23.72 2.91
CA ARG A 242 -3.34 23.06 2.00
C ARG A 242 -1.93 23.63 2.13
N GLY A 243 -0.93 22.76 2.08
CA GLY A 243 0.48 23.13 2.16
C GLY A 243 1.01 23.29 3.58
N ALA A 244 0.19 23.14 4.62
CA ALA A 244 0.65 23.25 6.00
C ALA A 244 1.70 22.18 6.37
N GLY A 245 1.50 20.93 5.92
CA GLY A 245 2.47 19.86 6.13
C GLY A 245 3.81 20.17 5.47
N GLU A 246 3.79 20.64 4.23
CA GLU A 246 5.00 21.09 3.54
C GLU A 246 5.67 22.28 4.24
N LEU A 247 4.89 23.28 4.69
CA LEU A 247 5.40 24.45 5.39
C LEU A 247 6.10 24.06 6.70
N ILE A 248 5.42 23.35 7.61
CA ILE A 248 6.01 22.98 8.92
C ILE A 248 7.24 22.10 8.76
N THR A 249 7.25 21.17 7.80
CA THR A 249 8.40 20.31 7.53
C THR A 249 9.60 21.12 7.03
N LEU A 250 9.40 22.06 6.10
CA LEU A 250 10.48 22.91 5.60
C LEU A 250 11.03 23.85 6.67
N GLU A 251 10.16 24.56 7.39
CA GLU A 251 10.58 25.52 8.41
C GLU A 251 11.30 24.79 9.57
N ALA A 252 10.86 23.57 9.92
CA ALA A 252 11.59 22.71 10.85
C ALA A 252 12.98 22.36 10.31
N MET A 253 13.12 21.89 9.07
CA MET A 253 14.43 21.59 8.47
C MET A 253 15.36 22.81 8.46
N VAL A 254 14.84 23.99 8.15
CA VAL A 254 15.61 25.25 8.17
C VAL A 254 16.07 25.58 9.59
N ALA A 255 15.19 25.49 10.58
CA ALA A 255 15.53 25.74 11.99
C ALA A 255 16.51 24.69 12.57
N LEU A 256 16.42 23.44 12.12
CA LEU A 256 17.36 22.38 12.47
C LEU A 256 18.74 22.64 11.85
N SER A 257 18.79 23.03 10.57
CA SER A 257 20.01 23.42 9.85
C SER A 257 20.71 24.60 10.53
N ALA A 258 19.95 25.64 10.89
CA ALA A 258 20.46 26.80 11.63
C ALA A 258 21.01 26.42 13.03
N GLY A 259 20.47 25.36 13.63
CA GLY A 259 20.98 24.76 14.88
C GLY A 259 22.20 23.84 14.70
N GLY A 260 22.77 23.74 13.50
CA GLY A 260 23.97 22.95 13.21
C GLY A 260 23.71 21.49 12.79
N ALA A 261 22.45 21.08 12.61
CA ALA A 261 22.14 19.73 12.14
C ALA A 261 22.50 19.58 10.65
N LYS A 262 23.09 18.44 10.29
CA LYS A 262 23.55 18.12 8.92
C LYS A 262 22.50 17.39 8.10
N THR A 263 21.70 16.53 8.72
CA THR A 263 20.76 15.66 8.01
C THR A 263 19.40 15.58 8.70
N ALA A 264 18.37 15.26 7.94
CA ALA A 264 17.05 14.93 8.48
C ALA A 264 16.45 13.70 7.81
N SER A 265 15.94 12.76 8.61
CA SER A 265 15.08 11.69 8.11
C SER A 265 13.63 12.14 8.07
N LEU A 266 12.91 11.80 6.99
CA LEU A 266 11.45 11.99 6.92
C LEU A 266 10.68 10.74 7.35
N GLY A 267 11.38 9.69 7.78
CA GLY A 267 10.84 8.43 8.30
C GLY A 267 10.67 7.32 7.27
N VAL A 268 10.62 6.08 7.77
CA VAL A 268 10.52 4.87 6.96
C VAL A 268 9.22 4.84 6.16
N VAL A 269 9.34 4.51 4.87
CA VAL A 269 8.23 4.09 4.00
C VAL A 269 8.31 2.57 3.87
N SER A 270 7.48 1.86 4.63
CA SER A 270 7.40 0.40 4.58
C SER A 270 6.59 -0.09 3.38
N LEU A 271 6.85 -1.33 2.97
CA LEU A 271 6.07 -2.13 2.00
C LEU A 271 6.02 -1.58 0.56
N THR A 272 6.88 -0.63 0.19
CA THR A 272 6.90 -0.07 -1.19
C THR A 272 8.00 -0.63 -2.09
N SER A 273 8.86 -1.50 -1.58
CA SER A 273 10.06 -2.00 -2.30
C SER A 273 10.38 -3.47 -2.01
N ILE A 274 9.35 -4.30 -1.84
CA ILE A 274 9.52 -5.75 -1.82
C ILE A 274 9.75 -6.18 -3.27
N ASP A 275 11.00 -6.51 -3.59
CA ASP A 275 11.34 -7.02 -4.92
C ASP A 275 10.71 -8.42 -5.11
N PRO A 276 9.79 -8.60 -6.08
CA PRO A 276 9.19 -9.91 -6.34
C PRO A 276 10.23 -10.96 -6.77
N HIS A 277 11.38 -10.51 -7.28
CA HIS A 277 12.43 -11.36 -7.86
C HIS A 277 13.71 -11.34 -7.02
N GLY A 278 14.11 -10.22 -6.44
CA GLY A 278 15.36 -10.03 -5.68
C GLY A 278 15.31 -10.39 -4.19
N GLY A 279 15.25 -11.68 -3.87
CA GLY A 279 15.23 -12.15 -2.49
C GLY A 279 15.54 -13.64 -2.37
N ASP A 280 16.72 -14.06 -2.83
CA ASP A 280 17.13 -15.47 -2.92
C ASP A 280 16.99 -16.24 -1.59
N ASP A 281 16.91 -15.53 -0.46
CA ASP A 281 16.82 -16.10 0.88
C ASP A 281 15.38 -16.39 1.38
N LEU A 282 14.33 -16.05 0.61
CA LEU A 282 12.94 -16.21 1.03
C LEU A 282 12.28 -17.51 0.52
N PRO A 283 11.65 -18.31 1.40
CA PRO A 283 10.79 -19.40 0.97
C PRO A 283 9.62 -18.92 0.10
N GLY A 284 9.25 -19.69 -0.92
CA GLY A 284 8.25 -19.29 -1.92
C GLY A 284 6.90 -18.82 -1.35
N LEU A 285 6.38 -19.50 -0.32
CA LEU A 285 5.13 -19.10 0.35
C LEU A 285 5.26 -17.75 1.07
N VAL A 286 6.39 -17.52 1.75
CA VAL A 286 6.65 -16.26 2.47
C VAL A 286 6.78 -15.12 1.47
N ARG A 287 7.52 -15.34 0.38
CA ARG A 287 7.63 -14.38 -0.74
C ARG A 287 6.25 -14.01 -1.28
N PHE A 288 5.40 -15.01 -1.54
CA PHE A 288 4.03 -14.76 -1.99
C PHE A 288 3.26 -13.86 -1.02
N VAL A 289 3.24 -14.20 0.28
CA VAL A 289 2.56 -13.38 1.30
C VAL A 289 3.11 -11.95 1.33
N MET A 290 4.43 -11.79 1.30
CA MET A 290 5.08 -10.48 1.34
C MET A 290 4.80 -9.62 0.11
N VAL A 291 4.75 -10.21 -1.09
CA VAL A 291 4.40 -9.49 -2.33
C VAL A 291 2.93 -9.05 -2.33
N GLN A 292 2.03 -9.84 -1.75
CA GLN A 292 0.59 -9.51 -1.70
C GLN A 292 0.23 -8.55 -0.55
N ALA A 293 0.99 -8.54 0.55
CA ALA A 293 0.71 -7.73 1.73
C ALA A 293 0.54 -6.22 1.45
N PRO A 294 1.38 -5.54 0.64
CA PRO A 294 1.18 -4.13 0.31
C PRO A 294 -0.17 -3.84 -0.33
N ALA A 295 -0.64 -4.69 -1.25
CA ALA A 295 -1.93 -4.50 -1.93
C ALA A 295 -3.10 -4.59 -0.94
N LEU A 296 -3.05 -5.58 -0.03
CA LEU A 296 -4.07 -5.78 1.00
C LEU A 296 -4.04 -4.65 2.04
N LEU A 297 -2.86 -4.29 2.54
CA LEU A 297 -2.71 -3.27 3.58
C LEU A 297 -2.90 -1.84 3.05
N SER A 298 -2.72 -1.60 1.75
CA SER A 298 -2.98 -0.28 1.13
C SER A 298 -4.42 0.20 1.29
N GLN A 299 -5.37 -0.72 1.54
CA GLN A 299 -6.77 -0.40 1.78
C GLN A 299 -7.01 0.22 3.16
N VAL A 300 -6.13 -0.04 4.13
CA VAL A 300 -6.22 0.47 5.51
C VAL A 300 -5.14 1.50 5.83
N TYR A 301 -4.04 1.54 5.06
CA TYR A 301 -2.92 2.42 5.30
C TYR A 301 -2.29 2.94 3.98
N ASN A 302 -2.12 4.26 3.86
CA ASN A 302 -1.71 4.89 2.61
C ASN A 302 -0.17 4.96 2.43
N PHE A 303 0.46 3.82 2.17
CA PHE A 303 1.92 3.72 1.98
C PHE A 303 2.42 4.56 0.79
N SER A 304 1.78 4.44 -0.38
CA SER A 304 2.21 5.12 -1.62
C SER A 304 2.06 6.64 -1.56
N GLY A 305 1.05 7.15 -0.85
CA GLY A 305 0.87 8.59 -0.64
C GLY A 305 2.01 9.21 0.16
N MET A 306 2.50 8.51 1.19
CA MET A 306 3.65 8.97 1.97
C MET A 306 4.94 8.99 1.16
N GLU A 307 5.18 7.98 0.32
CA GLU A 307 6.35 7.98 -0.57
C GLU A 307 6.34 9.17 -1.52
N ILE A 308 5.20 9.41 -2.19
CA ILE A 308 5.04 10.53 -3.11
C ILE A 308 5.24 11.86 -2.39
N TYR A 309 4.70 12.01 -1.17
CA TYR A 309 4.88 13.20 -0.35
C TYR A 309 6.34 13.43 0.01
N ARG A 310 7.03 12.42 0.56
CA ARG A 310 8.43 12.50 0.98
C ARG A 310 9.39 12.75 -0.20
N LYS A 311 9.12 12.17 -1.38
CA LYS A 311 9.89 12.44 -2.61
C LYS A 311 9.94 13.92 -2.99
N ARG A 312 8.92 14.71 -2.66
CA ARG A 312 8.86 16.14 -3.04
C ARG A 312 9.93 16.97 -2.33
N PHE A 313 10.41 16.52 -1.17
CA PHE A 313 11.48 17.17 -0.40
C PHE A 313 12.88 16.86 -0.93
N LYS A 314 13.00 16.12 -2.04
CA LYS A 314 14.28 15.75 -2.66
C LYS A 314 15.31 15.20 -1.66
N PRO A 315 15.00 14.08 -0.98
CA PRO A 315 16.01 13.40 -0.18
C PRO A 315 17.22 13.06 -1.04
N ARG A 316 18.41 13.25 -0.46
CA ARG A 316 19.70 12.96 -1.08
C ARG A 316 19.89 11.44 -1.25
N VAL A 317 19.42 10.67 -0.28
CA VAL A 317 19.54 9.20 -0.25
C VAL A 317 18.21 8.59 0.17
N TRP A 318 17.88 7.45 -0.44
CA TRP A 318 16.85 6.52 0.03
C TRP A 318 17.55 5.27 0.53
N GLU A 319 17.62 5.09 1.85
CA GLU A 319 18.27 3.93 2.45
C GLU A 319 17.30 2.76 2.52
N ALA A 320 17.73 1.57 2.09
CA ALA A 320 16.89 0.40 2.10
C ALA A 320 16.75 -0.16 3.52
N ILE A 321 15.50 -0.50 3.89
CA ILE A 321 15.13 -1.04 5.20
C ILE A 321 14.82 -2.52 5.05
N HIS A 322 15.35 -3.34 5.96
CA HIS A 322 15.29 -4.80 5.88
C HIS A 322 14.69 -5.44 7.11
N LEU A 323 14.19 -6.66 6.90
CA LEU A 323 13.82 -7.63 7.92
C LEU A 323 14.77 -8.82 7.79
N GLY A 324 15.52 -9.12 8.85
CA GLY A 324 16.44 -10.26 8.91
C GLY A 324 15.90 -11.33 9.85
N VAL A 325 15.79 -12.59 9.41
CA VAL A 325 15.29 -13.70 10.22
C VAL A 325 16.33 -14.82 10.31
N LYS A 326 16.45 -15.44 11.47
CA LYS A 326 17.27 -16.63 11.70
C LYS A 326 16.52 -17.63 12.57
N ASP A 327 16.55 -18.90 12.20
CA ASP A 327 16.12 -19.99 13.07
C ASP A 327 17.31 -20.43 13.93
N CYS A 328 17.18 -20.31 15.24
CA CYS A 328 18.21 -20.67 16.22
C CYS A 328 17.83 -21.97 16.97
N ARG A 329 16.74 -22.66 16.55
CA ARG A 329 16.32 -23.96 17.11
C ARG A 329 17.01 -25.14 16.45
N ALA A 330 17.55 -24.94 15.24
CA ALA A 330 18.40 -25.94 14.61
C ALA A 330 19.47 -26.32 15.63
N PRO A 331 19.62 -27.61 15.98
CA PRO A 331 20.50 -27.94 17.09
C PRO A 331 21.94 -27.58 16.72
N LEU A 332 22.80 -27.59 17.73
CA LEU A 332 24.16 -28.13 17.61
C LEU A 332 24.14 -29.59 17.09
N GLU A 333 23.33 -29.89 16.07
CA GLU A 333 23.33 -31.14 15.32
C GLU A 333 24.54 -30.97 14.43
N ARG A 334 25.55 -31.81 14.67
CA ARG A 334 26.92 -31.69 14.15
C ARG A 334 27.05 -31.55 12.62
N ASP A 335 25.95 -31.65 11.87
CA ASP A 335 25.95 -31.77 10.41
C ASP A 335 25.02 -30.76 9.68
N ALA A 336 24.30 -29.87 10.37
CA ALA A 336 23.57 -28.80 9.68
C ALA A 336 24.54 -27.68 9.26
N PRO A 337 24.55 -27.25 7.98
CA PRO A 337 25.41 -26.17 7.52
C PRO A 337 25.18 -24.90 8.37
N ALA A 338 26.26 -24.25 8.82
CA ALA A 338 26.18 -23.03 9.65
C ALA A 338 25.47 -21.85 8.94
N ASP A 339 25.24 -21.99 7.64
CA ASP A 339 24.56 -21.11 6.70
C ASP A 339 23.14 -21.56 6.31
N ALA A 340 22.57 -22.57 6.98
CA ALA A 340 21.20 -23.01 6.72
C ALA A 340 20.19 -21.87 6.93
N LEU A 341 19.52 -21.46 5.84
CA LEU A 341 18.54 -20.38 5.86
C LEU A 341 17.28 -20.78 6.63
N PRO A 342 16.60 -19.84 7.31
CA PRO A 342 15.35 -20.11 8.02
C PRO A 342 14.27 -20.65 7.10
N GLY A 343 13.68 -21.78 7.50
CA GLY A 343 12.52 -22.34 6.82
C GLY A 343 11.26 -21.46 6.93
N THR A 344 10.24 -21.80 6.15
CA THR A 344 8.93 -21.11 6.12
C THR A 344 8.33 -20.90 7.52
N GLY A 345 8.49 -21.89 8.42
CA GLY A 345 7.95 -21.81 9.78
C GLY A 345 8.56 -20.67 10.62
N ALA A 346 9.88 -20.45 10.54
CA ALA A 346 10.55 -19.38 11.28
C ALA A 346 10.08 -18.00 10.78
N TRP A 347 9.98 -17.82 9.46
CA TRP A 347 9.45 -16.60 8.85
C TRP A 347 8.00 -16.31 9.26
N LEU A 348 7.11 -17.31 9.19
CA LEU A 348 5.71 -17.12 9.58
C LEU A 348 5.59 -16.74 11.05
N ARG A 349 6.34 -17.39 11.94
CA ARG A 349 6.38 -17.03 13.37
C ARG A 349 6.89 -15.60 13.58
N ALA A 350 7.94 -15.19 12.87
CA ALA A 350 8.47 -13.83 12.95
C ALA A 350 7.44 -12.78 12.50
N LEU A 351 6.76 -13.02 11.37
CA LEU A 351 5.72 -12.11 10.85
C LEU A 351 4.50 -12.03 11.78
N VAL A 352 4.06 -13.16 12.35
CA VAL A 352 2.97 -13.19 13.33
C VAL A 352 3.37 -12.48 14.62
N ALA A 353 4.58 -12.73 15.14
CA ALA A 353 5.10 -12.04 16.31
C ALA A 353 5.18 -10.52 16.07
N LEU A 354 5.62 -10.08 14.89
CA LEU A 354 5.68 -8.67 14.53
C LEU A 354 4.28 -8.03 14.50
N LEU A 355 3.29 -8.72 13.93
CA LEU A 355 1.89 -8.27 13.92
C LEU A 355 1.32 -8.13 15.34
N ILE A 356 1.60 -9.10 16.22
CA ILE A 356 1.20 -9.05 17.64
C ILE A 356 1.91 -7.89 18.35
N ALA A 357 3.22 -7.73 18.11
CA ALA A 357 4.05 -6.72 18.76
C ALA A 357 3.60 -5.28 18.45
N PHE A 358 3.07 -5.04 17.25
CA PHE A 358 2.52 -3.74 16.86
C PHE A 358 1.22 -3.37 17.57
N GLN A 359 0.55 -4.34 18.22
CA GLN A 359 -0.70 -4.14 18.96
C GLN A 359 -1.73 -3.33 18.15
N PRO A 360 -2.14 -3.81 16.97
CA PRO A 360 -3.09 -3.09 16.12
C PRO A 360 -4.44 -2.98 16.85
N ARG A 361 -4.93 -1.76 17.00
CA ARG A 361 -6.25 -1.45 17.55
C ARG A 361 -7.13 -0.86 16.46
N LEU A 362 -8.24 -1.53 16.19
CA LEU A 362 -9.26 -1.03 15.27
C LEU A 362 -10.11 0.01 16.01
N ARG A 363 -10.13 1.24 15.49
CA ARG A 363 -10.99 2.32 15.96
C ARG A 363 -12.11 2.53 14.94
N LEU A 364 -13.19 1.79 15.10
CA LEU A 364 -14.42 1.99 14.33
C LEU A 364 -15.24 3.11 14.98
N THR A 365 -14.98 4.37 14.60
CA THR A 365 -15.86 5.48 15.00
C THR A 365 -17.01 5.63 14.01
N PRO A 366 -18.24 6.00 14.45
CA PRO A 366 -19.37 6.24 13.54
C PRO A 366 -19.05 7.26 12.44
N GLY A 367 -18.29 8.30 12.78
CA GLY A 367 -17.81 9.32 11.83
C GLY A 367 -16.84 8.76 10.78
N TRP A 368 -15.96 7.81 11.16
CA TRP A 368 -15.13 7.10 10.19
C TRP A 368 -15.97 6.20 9.30
N LEU A 369 -16.93 5.44 9.84
CA LEU A 369 -17.79 4.55 9.05
C LEU A 369 -18.59 5.32 7.99
N LEU A 370 -19.24 6.41 8.39
CA LEU A 370 -19.98 7.29 7.47
C LEU A 370 -19.05 7.97 6.45
N GLY A 371 -17.86 8.41 6.87
CA GLY A 371 -16.85 8.97 5.97
C GLY A 371 -16.28 7.95 4.98
N ALA A 372 -16.04 6.72 5.42
CA ALA A 372 -15.54 5.61 4.61
C ALA A 372 -16.60 5.19 3.59
N ILE A 373 -17.85 4.99 4.01
CA ILE A 373 -18.97 4.69 3.13
C ILE A 373 -19.18 5.85 2.14
N GLY A 374 -19.22 7.10 2.60
CA GLY A 374 -19.41 8.25 1.72
C GLY A 374 -18.26 8.47 0.73
N SER A 375 -17.02 8.21 1.12
CA SER A 375 -15.85 8.30 0.23
C SER A 375 -15.81 7.15 -0.79
N ARG A 376 -16.17 5.93 -0.38
CA ARG A 376 -16.29 4.76 -1.26
C ARG A 376 -17.47 4.92 -2.22
N LEU A 377 -18.61 5.44 -1.77
CA LEU A 377 -19.76 5.74 -2.63
C LEU A 377 -19.40 6.74 -3.74
N ARG A 378 -18.52 7.72 -3.48
CA ARG A 378 -18.05 8.66 -4.51
C ARG A 378 -17.09 8.03 -5.52
N ARG A 379 -16.28 7.05 -5.08
CA ARG A 379 -15.24 6.42 -5.92
C ARG A 379 -15.76 5.21 -6.69
N THR A 380 -16.53 4.36 -6.02
CA THR A 380 -17.09 3.10 -6.51
C THR A 380 -18.58 2.97 -6.14
N PRO A 381 -19.45 3.87 -6.66
CA PRO A 381 -20.88 3.85 -6.37
C PRO A 381 -21.56 2.51 -6.72
N PHE A 382 -21.19 1.87 -7.83
CA PHE A 382 -21.87 0.66 -8.29
C PHE A 382 -21.55 -0.53 -7.41
N THR A 383 -20.29 -0.67 -6.99
CA THR A 383 -19.87 -1.72 -6.05
C THR A 383 -20.63 -1.61 -4.72
N VAL A 384 -20.71 -0.39 -4.17
CA VAL A 384 -21.40 -0.14 -2.90
C VAL A 384 -22.89 -0.42 -3.02
N LEU A 385 -23.50 0.03 -4.12
CA LEU A 385 -24.92 -0.22 -4.38
C LEU A 385 -25.22 -1.71 -4.56
N PHE A 386 -24.42 -2.42 -5.35
CA PHE A 386 -24.58 -3.86 -5.59
C PHE A 386 -24.45 -4.67 -4.30
N ALA A 387 -23.43 -4.37 -3.49
CA ALA A 387 -23.24 -5.02 -2.18
C ALA A 387 -24.42 -4.72 -1.22
N ALA A 388 -24.88 -3.48 -1.18
CA ALA A 388 -26.00 -3.09 -0.33
C ALA A 388 -27.32 -3.76 -0.74
N VAL A 389 -27.62 -3.80 -2.04
CA VAL A 389 -28.81 -4.47 -2.59
C VAL A 389 -28.75 -5.97 -2.32
N SER A 390 -27.62 -6.62 -2.58
CA SER A 390 -27.43 -8.06 -2.32
C SER A 390 -27.65 -8.39 -0.85
N LEU A 391 -27.05 -7.62 0.06
CA LEU A 391 -27.20 -7.82 1.49
C LEU A 391 -28.64 -7.52 1.98
N ALA A 392 -29.28 -6.46 1.46
CA ALA A 392 -30.64 -6.10 1.84
C ALA A 392 -31.67 -7.14 1.36
N LEU A 393 -31.50 -7.67 0.15
CA LEU A 393 -32.36 -8.74 -0.38
C LEU A 393 -32.16 -10.03 0.40
N PHE A 394 -30.91 -10.43 0.68
CA PHE A 394 -30.63 -11.59 1.51
C PHE A 394 -31.21 -11.43 2.93
N ALA A 395 -31.02 -10.28 3.58
CA ALA A 395 -31.59 -10.02 4.89
C ALA A 395 -33.13 -10.05 4.88
N ARG A 396 -33.77 -9.53 3.82
CA ARG A 396 -35.23 -9.42 3.73
C ARG A 396 -35.91 -10.74 3.35
N ILE A 397 -35.34 -11.48 2.41
CA ILE A 397 -35.89 -12.73 1.87
C ILE A 397 -35.53 -13.90 2.78
N ASN A 398 -34.25 -14.04 3.12
CA ASN A 398 -33.72 -15.18 3.86
C ASN A 398 -33.70 -14.97 5.38
N ARG A 399 -33.73 -13.71 5.85
CA ARG A 399 -33.49 -13.38 7.28
C ARG A 399 -32.18 -14.00 7.80
N PHE A 400 -31.15 -14.08 6.94
CA PHE A 400 -29.87 -14.74 7.22
C PHE A 400 -29.95 -16.25 7.52
N HIS A 401 -31.03 -16.90 7.08
CA HIS A 401 -31.23 -18.35 7.16
C HIS A 401 -31.41 -18.95 5.75
N ASN A 402 -31.98 -20.15 5.68
CA ASN A 402 -32.18 -20.83 4.41
C ASN A 402 -33.20 -20.11 3.52
N LEU A 403 -33.07 -20.25 2.20
CA LEU A 403 -34.01 -19.69 1.23
C LEU A 403 -35.41 -20.28 1.46
N PRO A 404 -36.44 -19.46 1.69
CA PRO A 404 -37.79 -19.96 1.84
C PRO A 404 -38.36 -20.48 0.51
N ASP A 405 -39.09 -21.59 0.55
CA ASP A 405 -39.71 -22.19 -0.65
C ASP A 405 -40.63 -21.21 -1.40
N TRP A 406 -41.34 -20.35 -0.67
CA TRP A 406 -42.21 -19.32 -1.27
C TRP A 406 -41.41 -18.30 -2.10
N ALA A 407 -40.18 -17.97 -1.67
CA ALA A 407 -39.34 -17.00 -2.35
C ALA A 407 -38.78 -17.61 -3.64
N LEU A 408 -38.36 -18.87 -3.59
CA LEU A 408 -37.94 -19.61 -4.77
C LEU A 408 -39.09 -19.78 -5.78
N ALA A 409 -40.30 -20.14 -5.32
CA ALA A 409 -41.46 -20.29 -6.20
C ALA A 409 -41.89 -18.96 -6.85
N LYS A 410 -41.79 -17.86 -6.10
CA LYS A 410 -42.24 -16.53 -6.56
C LYS A 410 -41.21 -15.81 -7.42
N TYR A 411 -39.93 -15.92 -7.09
CA TYR A 411 -38.86 -15.11 -7.68
C TYR A 411 -37.83 -15.94 -8.45
N GLY A 412 -37.82 -17.26 -8.29
CA GLY A 412 -37.03 -18.14 -9.15
C GLY A 412 -37.49 -18.02 -10.60
N PHE A 413 -36.53 -18.12 -11.52
CA PHE A 413 -36.82 -18.15 -12.94
C PHE A 413 -37.39 -19.51 -13.32
N PHE A 414 -38.55 -19.52 -13.99
CA PHE A 414 -39.14 -20.73 -14.53
C PHE A 414 -39.56 -20.48 -15.97
N ALA A 415 -39.21 -21.40 -16.86
CA ALA A 415 -39.51 -21.30 -18.29
C ALA A 415 -41.02 -21.20 -18.61
N ASN A 416 -41.86 -21.76 -17.73
CA ASN A 416 -43.32 -21.73 -17.85
C ASN A 416 -43.96 -20.48 -17.22
N ALA A 417 -43.17 -19.58 -16.62
CA ALA A 417 -43.69 -18.31 -16.15
C ALA A 417 -44.18 -17.48 -17.35
N HIS A 418 -45.22 -16.67 -17.14
CA HIS A 418 -45.70 -15.78 -18.18
C HIS A 418 -44.58 -14.79 -18.56
N TRP A 419 -44.44 -14.46 -19.85
CA TRP A 419 -43.35 -13.61 -20.36
C TRP A 419 -43.26 -12.24 -19.66
N SER A 420 -44.38 -11.72 -19.14
CA SER A 420 -44.42 -10.48 -18.35
C SER A 420 -43.69 -10.58 -17.00
N GLU A 421 -43.54 -11.78 -16.45
CA GLU A 421 -42.83 -12.03 -15.19
C GLU A 421 -41.35 -12.33 -15.39
N TRP A 422 -40.92 -12.60 -16.63
CA TRP A 422 -39.54 -13.00 -16.91
C TRP A 422 -38.55 -11.93 -16.47
N LEU A 423 -38.80 -10.66 -16.78
CA LEU A 423 -37.89 -9.58 -16.39
C LEU A 423 -37.69 -9.51 -14.87
N LEU A 424 -38.77 -9.64 -14.09
CA LEU A 424 -38.71 -9.59 -12.64
C LEU A 424 -37.99 -10.82 -12.06
N ARG A 425 -38.37 -12.01 -12.53
CA ARG A 425 -37.78 -13.27 -12.06
C ARG A 425 -36.31 -13.36 -12.41
N THR A 426 -35.92 -12.94 -13.61
CA THR A 426 -34.53 -12.88 -14.03
C THR A 426 -33.71 -11.87 -13.22
N THR A 427 -34.27 -10.71 -12.91
CA THR A 427 -33.56 -9.72 -12.09
C THR A 427 -33.40 -10.14 -10.63
N VAL A 428 -34.42 -10.77 -10.04
CA VAL A 428 -34.43 -11.10 -8.59
C VAL A 428 -33.76 -12.44 -8.32
N SER A 429 -33.85 -13.40 -9.26
CA SER A 429 -33.28 -14.73 -9.09
C SER A 429 -31.77 -14.70 -8.85
N ASP A 430 -31.03 -13.78 -9.48
CA ASP A 430 -29.59 -13.54 -9.27
C ASP A 430 -29.20 -13.21 -7.81
N PHE A 431 -30.18 -12.81 -6.98
CA PHE A 431 -29.97 -12.41 -5.58
C PHE A 431 -30.59 -13.38 -4.55
N LEU A 432 -31.08 -14.54 -4.98
CA LEU A 432 -31.68 -15.57 -4.10
C LEU A 432 -30.67 -16.59 -3.56
N TYR A 433 -30.00 -16.28 -2.46
CA TYR A 433 -29.01 -17.21 -1.89
C TYR A 433 -29.69 -18.34 -1.12
N PHE A 434 -29.14 -19.55 -1.15
CA PHE A 434 -29.71 -20.72 -0.45
C PHE A 434 -29.49 -20.66 1.06
N ASP A 435 -28.34 -20.16 1.50
CA ASP A 435 -27.96 -19.99 2.90
C ASP A 435 -26.83 -18.94 3.02
N VAL A 436 -26.30 -18.76 4.24
CA VAL A 436 -25.21 -17.81 4.51
C VAL A 436 -23.91 -18.21 3.83
N HIS A 437 -23.60 -19.50 3.74
CA HIS A 437 -22.38 -19.98 3.09
C HIS A 437 -22.44 -19.74 1.58
N HIS A 438 -23.60 -19.99 0.96
CA HIS A 438 -23.86 -19.69 -0.44
C HIS A 438 -23.79 -18.18 -0.71
N PHE A 439 -24.38 -17.34 0.17
CA PHE A 439 -24.24 -15.88 0.08
C PHE A 439 -22.76 -15.45 0.10
N LEU A 440 -21.97 -15.94 1.06
CA LEU A 440 -20.56 -15.59 1.15
C LEU A 440 -19.75 -16.11 -0.04
N ALA A 441 -20.03 -17.31 -0.53
CA ALA A 441 -19.33 -17.92 -1.65
C ALA A 441 -19.61 -17.23 -3.00
N CYS A 442 -20.83 -16.69 -3.20
CA CYS A 442 -21.22 -16.07 -4.48
C CYS A 442 -21.16 -14.54 -4.44
N ALA A 443 -21.73 -13.91 -3.41
CA ALA A 443 -21.82 -12.45 -3.36
C ALA A 443 -20.45 -11.80 -3.14
N VAL A 444 -19.57 -12.36 -2.30
CA VAL A 444 -18.27 -11.75 -1.98
C VAL A 444 -17.35 -11.70 -3.21
N PRO A 445 -17.13 -12.80 -3.97
CA PRO A 445 -16.34 -12.73 -5.20
C PRO A 445 -16.94 -11.80 -6.24
N LEU A 446 -18.27 -11.80 -6.40
CA LEU A 446 -18.96 -10.94 -7.36
C LEU A 446 -18.86 -9.45 -7.00
N ILE A 447 -18.96 -9.09 -5.71
CA ILE A 447 -18.70 -7.72 -5.24
C ILE A 447 -17.24 -7.33 -5.54
N GLY A 448 -16.29 -8.23 -5.33
CA GLY A 448 -14.89 -8.02 -5.70
C GLY A 448 -14.69 -7.81 -7.20
N LEU A 449 -15.47 -8.51 -8.02
CA LEU A 449 -15.46 -8.42 -9.47
C LEU A 449 -16.03 -7.09 -9.98
N VAL A 450 -17.18 -6.66 -9.45
CA VAL A 450 -17.79 -5.35 -9.73
C VAL A 450 -16.85 -4.23 -9.29
N TYR A 451 -16.22 -4.37 -8.12
CA TYR A 451 -15.20 -3.44 -7.63
C TYR A 451 -14.03 -3.28 -8.60
N TRP A 452 -13.53 -4.41 -9.09
CA TRP A 452 -12.46 -4.42 -10.09
C TRP A 452 -12.92 -3.75 -11.39
N ALA A 453 -14.08 -4.14 -11.94
CA ALA A 453 -14.60 -3.65 -13.21
C ALA A 453 -14.87 -2.14 -13.17
N GLU A 454 -15.44 -1.64 -12.07
CA GLU A 454 -15.71 -0.22 -11.85
C GLU A 454 -14.43 0.62 -11.79
N ARG A 455 -13.32 0.03 -11.33
CA ARG A 455 -12.02 0.69 -11.24
C ARG A 455 -11.23 0.67 -12.55
N THR A 456 -11.39 -0.39 -13.35
CA THR A 456 -10.57 -0.62 -14.56
C THR A 456 -11.25 -0.14 -15.84
N HIS A 457 -12.58 -0.05 -15.88
CA HIS A 457 -13.34 0.27 -17.08
C HIS A 457 -14.19 1.55 -16.96
N LYS A 458 -14.68 2.05 -18.10
CA LYS A 458 -15.57 3.22 -18.13
C LYS A 458 -16.93 2.85 -17.51
N ARG A 459 -17.51 3.77 -16.73
CA ARG A 459 -18.81 3.55 -16.06
C ARG A 459 -19.93 3.07 -16.98
N ALA A 460 -20.05 3.64 -18.19
CA ALA A 460 -21.06 3.23 -19.16
C ALA A 460 -20.92 1.74 -19.55
N PHE A 461 -19.69 1.25 -19.72
CA PHE A 461 -19.44 -0.15 -20.04
C PHE A 461 -19.84 -1.07 -18.88
N VAL A 462 -19.48 -0.70 -17.65
CA VAL A 462 -19.83 -1.49 -16.45
C VAL A 462 -21.34 -1.58 -16.28
N VAL A 463 -22.07 -0.47 -16.47
CA VAL A 463 -23.54 -0.44 -16.44
C VAL A 463 -24.14 -1.33 -17.52
N THR A 464 -23.68 -1.22 -18.77
CA THR A 464 -24.18 -2.05 -19.87
C THR A 464 -23.89 -3.53 -19.64
N LEU A 465 -22.72 -3.87 -19.11
CA LEU A 465 -22.36 -5.27 -18.81
C LEU A 465 -23.24 -5.83 -17.70
N ILE A 466 -23.42 -5.10 -16.59
CA ILE A 466 -24.26 -5.56 -15.47
C ILE A 466 -25.71 -5.72 -15.93
N LEU A 467 -26.28 -4.72 -16.59
CA LEU A 467 -27.67 -4.79 -17.09
C LEU A 467 -27.84 -5.87 -18.16
N GLY A 468 -26.87 -6.02 -19.07
CA GLY A 468 -26.89 -7.06 -20.09
C GLY A 468 -26.82 -8.45 -19.48
N ASN A 469 -25.99 -8.63 -18.46
CA ASN A 469 -25.84 -9.91 -17.79
C ASN A 469 -27.12 -10.28 -17.03
N ILE A 470 -27.60 -9.37 -16.18
CA ILE A 470 -28.84 -9.56 -15.41
C ILE A 470 -30.01 -9.87 -16.33
N VAL A 471 -30.16 -9.22 -17.49
CA VAL A 471 -31.35 -9.41 -18.35
C VAL A 471 -31.24 -10.61 -19.28
N PHE A 472 -30.05 -10.92 -19.81
CA PHE A 472 -29.91 -11.89 -20.90
C PHE A 472 -29.43 -13.26 -20.46
N ASP A 473 -28.87 -13.42 -19.26
CA ASP A 473 -28.29 -14.70 -18.83
C ASP A 473 -29.35 -15.82 -18.80
N ASP A 474 -30.44 -15.63 -18.05
CA ASP A 474 -31.55 -16.60 -17.97
C ASP A 474 -32.24 -16.85 -19.31
N VAL A 475 -32.46 -15.79 -20.08
CA VAL A 475 -33.14 -15.88 -21.38
C VAL A 475 -32.28 -16.67 -22.37
N LEU A 476 -31.00 -16.35 -22.47
CA LEU A 476 -30.09 -17.02 -23.39
C LEU A 476 -29.86 -18.48 -22.97
N ASN A 477 -29.75 -18.73 -21.66
CA ASN A 477 -29.70 -20.06 -21.08
C ASN A 477 -30.94 -20.91 -21.44
N TYR A 478 -32.13 -20.35 -21.34
CA TYR A 478 -33.36 -21.03 -21.72
C TYR A 478 -33.35 -21.41 -23.21
N TRP A 479 -33.07 -20.45 -24.10
CA TRP A 479 -33.13 -20.66 -25.54
C TRP A 479 -32.03 -21.58 -26.08
N VAL A 480 -30.84 -21.55 -25.48
CA VAL A 480 -29.68 -22.32 -25.95
C VAL A 480 -29.63 -23.74 -25.38
N LEU A 481 -30.05 -23.93 -24.13
CA LEU A 481 -29.86 -25.23 -23.45
C LEU A 481 -31.13 -25.97 -23.10
N ILE A 482 -32.22 -25.26 -22.85
CA ILE A 482 -33.44 -25.87 -22.34
C ILE A 482 -34.37 -26.11 -23.52
N LYS A 483 -34.68 -25.07 -24.29
CA LYS A 483 -35.63 -25.14 -25.40
C LYS A 483 -35.29 -26.21 -26.45
N PRO A 484 -34.03 -26.43 -26.87
CA PRO A 484 -33.73 -27.46 -27.85
C PRO A 484 -33.90 -28.89 -27.33
N PHE A 485 -33.86 -29.07 -26.00
CA PHE A 485 -33.87 -30.38 -25.34
C PHE A 485 -35.18 -30.65 -24.56
N GLU A 486 -36.06 -29.65 -24.46
CA GLU A 486 -37.35 -29.72 -23.77
C GLU A 486 -38.24 -30.88 -24.26
N HIS A 487 -38.11 -31.25 -25.53
CA HIS A 487 -38.85 -32.35 -26.16
C HIS A 487 -38.38 -33.75 -25.74
N PHE A 488 -37.16 -33.89 -25.21
CA PHE A 488 -36.58 -35.19 -24.89
C PHE A 488 -36.94 -35.70 -23.48
N GLN A 489 -37.02 -34.82 -22.47
CA GLN A 489 -37.50 -35.13 -21.11
C GLN A 489 -38.11 -33.90 -20.39
N PRO A 490 -39.41 -33.62 -20.58
CA PRO A 490 -40.03 -32.37 -20.11
C PRO A 490 -40.09 -32.18 -18.59
N SER A 491 -40.04 -33.25 -17.78
CA SER A 491 -40.11 -33.17 -16.31
C SER A 491 -38.75 -32.81 -15.68
N MET A 492 -37.66 -33.38 -16.18
CA MET A 492 -36.30 -33.11 -15.70
C MET A 492 -35.91 -31.65 -15.96
N PHE A 493 -36.17 -31.15 -17.17
CA PHE A 493 -35.85 -29.76 -17.53
C PHE A 493 -36.72 -28.72 -16.82
N ARG A 494 -37.95 -29.07 -16.40
CA ARG A 494 -38.80 -28.19 -15.58
C ARG A 494 -38.22 -27.88 -14.20
N HIS A 495 -37.57 -28.85 -13.56
CA HIS A 495 -36.92 -28.67 -12.27
C HIS A 495 -35.49 -28.10 -12.38
N LEU A 496 -34.80 -28.36 -13.49
CA LEU A 496 -33.45 -27.85 -13.74
C LEU A 496 -33.41 -26.32 -13.82
N VAL A 497 -34.46 -25.65 -14.31
CA VAL A 497 -34.53 -24.17 -14.36
C VAL A 497 -34.61 -23.56 -12.96
N ALA A 498 -35.29 -24.23 -12.03
CA ALA A 498 -35.50 -23.77 -10.66
C ALA A 498 -34.24 -23.89 -9.77
N TYR A 499 -33.38 -24.86 -10.10
CA TYR A 499 -32.15 -25.16 -9.37
C TYR A 499 -30.90 -24.58 -10.03
N LYS A 500 -31.02 -23.95 -11.20
CA LYS A 500 -29.89 -23.42 -11.94
C LYS A 500 -29.32 -22.22 -11.20
N ASP A 501 -28.22 -22.48 -10.50
CA ASP A 501 -27.28 -21.60 -9.82
C ASP A 501 -27.68 -20.13 -9.77
N VAL A 502 -28.36 -19.76 -8.69
CA VAL A 502 -28.43 -18.39 -8.24
C VAL A 502 -27.01 -17.88 -7.96
N GLY A 503 -26.43 -17.15 -8.91
CA GLY A 503 -25.15 -16.45 -8.79
C GLY A 503 -23.96 -17.03 -9.56
N GLY A 504 -24.00 -18.30 -9.99
CA GLY A 504 -22.89 -18.96 -10.69
C GLY A 504 -22.70 -18.49 -12.14
N SER A 505 -23.81 -18.32 -12.86
CA SER A 505 -23.81 -17.86 -14.25
C SER A 505 -23.38 -16.40 -14.37
N LEU A 506 -23.85 -15.54 -13.45
CA LEU A 506 -23.47 -14.13 -13.38
C LEU A 506 -21.97 -13.94 -13.14
N ILE A 507 -21.32 -14.77 -12.32
CA ILE A 507 -19.86 -14.73 -12.08
C ILE A 507 -19.10 -15.12 -13.35
N LEU A 508 -19.52 -16.19 -14.03
CA LEU A 508 -18.82 -16.72 -15.21
C LEU A 508 -19.01 -15.82 -16.44
N SER A 509 -20.21 -15.34 -16.71
CA SER A 509 -20.50 -14.40 -17.79
C SER A 509 -19.80 -13.04 -17.56
N THR A 510 -19.68 -12.58 -16.30
CA THR A 510 -18.86 -11.41 -15.99
C THR A 510 -17.37 -11.70 -16.24
N LEU A 511 -16.84 -12.84 -15.78
CA LEU A 511 -15.45 -13.28 -16.05
C LEU A 511 -15.14 -13.37 -17.55
N VAL A 512 -16.02 -13.97 -18.34
CA VAL A 512 -15.88 -14.10 -19.80
C VAL A 512 -15.99 -12.72 -20.48
N GLY A 513 -16.94 -11.88 -20.07
CA GLY A 513 -17.11 -10.51 -20.57
C GLY A 513 -15.89 -9.62 -20.30
N MET A 514 -15.20 -9.82 -19.17
CA MET A 514 -13.98 -9.09 -18.83
C MET A 514 -12.73 -9.66 -19.49
N GLN A 515 -12.64 -10.99 -19.68
CA GLN A 515 -11.59 -11.62 -20.47
C GLN A 515 -11.63 -11.16 -21.93
N LEU A 516 -12.83 -10.99 -22.51
CA LEU A 516 -13.03 -10.38 -23.83
C LEU A 516 -12.48 -8.93 -23.91
N CYS A 517 -12.48 -8.20 -22.79
CA CYS A 517 -12.03 -6.81 -22.72
C CYS A 517 -10.53 -6.64 -22.41
N GLN A 518 -9.88 -7.63 -21.76
CA GLN A 518 -8.48 -7.55 -21.33
C GLN A 518 -7.43 -7.92 -22.39
N PHE A 519 -7.81 -8.41 -23.58
CA PHE A 519 -6.85 -8.65 -24.67
C PHE A 519 -6.12 -7.38 -25.18
N ARG A 520 -6.41 -6.21 -24.62
CA ARG A 520 -5.68 -4.97 -24.86
C ARG A 520 -4.39 -4.80 -24.04
N LEU A 521 -4.22 -5.42 -22.86
CA LEU A 521 -3.03 -5.20 -22.01
C LEU A 521 -2.78 -6.34 -20.99
N ILE A 522 -1.73 -7.12 -21.22
CA ILE A 522 -0.87 -7.85 -20.24
C ILE A 522 -1.28 -9.28 -19.79
N ARG A 523 -0.22 -10.09 -19.68
CA ARG A 523 -0.06 -11.50 -19.29
C ARG A 523 -0.35 -11.75 -17.79
N GLU A 524 -1.51 -12.30 -17.43
CA GLU A 524 -1.68 -12.94 -16.11
C GLU A 524 -2.21 -14.37 -16.24
N PRO A 525 -1.32 -15.39 -16.17
CA PRO A 525 -1.74 -16.80 -16.16
C PRO A 525 -2.59 -17.13 -14.92
N LEU A 526 -2.50 -16.33 -13.85
CA LEU A 526 -3.26 -16.51 -12.61
C LEU A 526 -4.77 -16.45 -12.83
N VAL A 527 -5.28 -15.54 -13.67
CA VAL A 527 -6.72 -15.42 -13.94
C VAL A 527 -7.21 -16.61 -14.76
N ALA A 528 -6.44 -17.05 -15.75
CA ALA A 528 -6.75 -18.26 -16.52
C ALA A 528 -6.73 -19.52 -15.62
N ILE A 529 -5.79 -19.62 -14.69
CA ILE A 529 -5.69 -20.72 -13.73
C ILE A 529 -6.84 -20.68 -12.72
N ILE A 530 -7.24 -19.52 -12.21
CA ILE A 530 -8.38 -19.39 -11.30
C ILE A 530 -9.68 -19.74 -12.01
N THR A 531 -9.90 -19.26 -13.24
CA THR A 531 -11.07 -19.63 -14.05
C THR A 531 -11.07 -21.13 -14.37
N LEU A 532 -9.93 -21.70 -14.75
CA LEU A 532 -9.81 -23.12 -15.04
C LEU A 532 -9.99 -23.99 -13.79
N ALA A 533 -9.46 -23.56 -12.63
CA ALA A 533 -9.65 -24.24 -11.36
C ALA A 533 -11.10 -24.12 -10.84
N PHE A 534 -11.80 -23.03 -11.12
CA PHE A 534 -13.24 -22.91 -10.83
C PHE A 534 -14.05 -23.83 -11.72
N VAL A 535 -13.80 -23.82 -13.04
CA VAL A 535 -14.49 -24.70 -14.01
C VAL A 535 -14.20 -26.18 -13.74
N LEU A 536 -12.95 -26.55 -13.44
CA LEU A 536 -12.57 -27.92 -13.08
C LEU A 536 -13.06 -28.32 -11.68
N GLY A 537 -13.02 -27.41 -10.70
CA GLY A 537 -13.53 -27.64 -9.36
C GLY A 537 -15.04 -27.91 -9.35
N PHE A 538 -15.79 -27.22 -10.20
CA PHE A 538 -17.23 -27.46 -10.40
C PHE A 538 -17.52 -28.73 -11.22
N ALA A 539 -16.65 -29.05 -12.19
CA ALA A 539 -16.78 -30.26 -13.01
C ALA A 539 -16.47 -31.56 -12.25
N PHE A 540 -15.50 -31.54 -11.33
CA PHE A 540 -15.02 -32.76 -10.64
C PHE A 540 -15.73 -33.08 -9.31
N THR A 541 -16.57 -32.18 -8.80
CA THR A 541 -17.33 -32.43 -7.55
C THR A 541 -18.71 -33.06 -7.76
N SER A 542 -19.15 -33.26 -9.01
CA SER A 542 -20.56 -33.57 -9.31
C SER A 542 -20.72 -34.82 -10.20
N VAL A 543 -21.15 -35.96 -9.65
CA VAL A 543 -21.33 -37.25 -10.36
C VAL A 543 -22.72 -37.37 -11.03
N ARG A 544 -23.58 -36.34 -10.96
CA ARG A 544 -24.96 -36.36 -11.48
C ARG A 544 -25.09 -35.68 -12.85
N LEU A 545 -25.85 -36.31 -13.76
CA LEU A 545 -26.09 -35.86 -15.15
C LEU A 545 -26.64 -34.42 -15.26
N GLU A 546 -27.48 -34.02 -14.30
CA GLU A 546 -28.03 -32.66 -14.19
C GLU A 546 -26.94 -31.58 -14.07
N TRP A 547 -25.85 -31.89 -13.34
CA TRP A 547 -24.70 -31.00 -13.15
C TRP A 547 -23.76 -31.01 -14.37
N LEU A 548 -23.71 -32.12 -15.12
CA LEU A 548 -22.96 -32.23 -16.37
C LEU A 548 -23.52 -31.29 -17.46
N ILE A 549 -24.86 -31.22 -17.59
CA ILE A 549 -25.54 -30.30 -18.51
C ILE A 549 -25.25 -28.84 -18.14
N MET A 550 -25.20 -28.54 -16.84
CA MET A 550 -24.83 -27.21 -16.33
C MET A 550 -23.37 -26.86 -16.64
N ASN A 551 -22.45 -27.82 -16.53
CA ASN A 551 -21.04 -27.63 -16.90
C ASN A 551 -20.82 -27.50 -18.42
N LEU A 552 -21.64 -28.17 -19.24
CA LEU A 552 -21.63 -28.00 -20.70
C LEU A 552 -22.03 -26.57 -21.09
N ASN A 553 -22.97 -25.96 -20.36
CA ASN A 553 -23.32 -24.54 -20.53
C ASN A 553 -22.10 -23.63 -20.40
N HIS A 554 -21.38 -23.79 -19.30
CA HIS A 554 -20.22 -23.00 -18.94
C HIS A 554 -19.11 -23.13 -19.99
N ALA A 555 -18.93 -24.34 -20.55
CA ALA A 555 -18.01 -24.59 -21.65
C ALA A 555 -18.45 -23.94 -22.98
N ILE A 556 -19.74 -23.98 -23.33
CA ILE A 556 -20.27 -23.37 -24.56
C ILE A 556 -20.08 -21.85 -24.54
N PHE A 557 -20.44 -21.18 -23.44
CA PHE A 557 -20.23 -19.74 -23.30
C PHE A 557 -18.75 -19.35 -23.37
N PHE A 558 -17.87 -20.14 -22.77
CA PHE A 558 -16.42 -19.95 -22.84
C PHE A 558 -15.90 -20.04 -24.28
N VAL A 559 -16.30 -21.09 -25.01
CA VAL A 559 -15.87 -21.32 -26.40
C VAL A 559 -16.43 -20.26 -27.35
N ILE A 560 -17.71 -19.90 -27.22
CA ILE A 560 -18.34 -18.85 -28.04
C ILE A 560 -17.67 -17.49 -27.78
N GLY A 561 -17.46 -17.12 -26.51
CA GLY A 561 -16.75 -15.89 -26.15
C GLY A 561 -15.35 -15.84 -26.74
N PHE A 562 -14.59 -16.93 -26.63
CA PHE A 562 -13.25 -17.05 -27.21
C PHE A 562 -13.24 -16.88 -28.74
N LEU A 563 -14.16 -17.54 -29.46
CA LEU A 563 -14.25 -17.46 -30.92
C LEU A 563 -14.65 -16.06 -31.41
N ILE A 564 -15.60 -15.40 -30.74
CA ILE A 564 -16.02 -14.02 -31.07
C ILE A 564 -14.87 -13.04 -30.82
N GLY A 565 -14.19 -13.14 -29.67
CA GLY A 565 -13.04 -12.30 -29.35
C GLY A 565 -11.89 -12.45 -30.36
N LYS A 566 -11.61 -13.68 -30.80
CA LYS A 566 -10.63 -13.98 -31.85
C LYS A 566 -11.04 -13.39 -33.20
N GLY A 567 -12.32 -13.48 -33.56
CA GLY A 567 -12.88 -12.90 -34.79
C GLY A 567 -12.77 -11.38 -34.83
N GLU A 568 -13.12 -10.69 -33.73
CA GLU A 568 -13.00 -9.23 -33.65
C GLU A 568 -11.53 -8.77 -33.68
N PHE A 569 -10.62 -9.52 -33.04
CA PHE A 569 -9.18 -9.27 -33.09
C PHE A 569 -8.64 -9.38 -34.52
N GLU A 570 -8.93 -10.47 -35.23
CA GLU A 570 -8.48 -10.65 -36.62
C GLU A 570 -9.11 -9.62 -37.55
N TYR A 571 -10.37 -9.22 -37.33
CA TYR A 571 -11.01 -8.14 -38.08
C TYR A 571 -10.33 -6.77 -37.86
N LYS A 572 -10.01 -6.41 -36.61
CA LYS A 572 -9.27 -5.16 -36.29
C LYS A 572 -7.84 -5.19 -36.81
N ARG A 573 -7.16 -6.35 -36.74
CA ARG A 573 -5.82 -6.57 -37.29
C ARG A 573 -5.82 -6.45 -38.82
N PHE A 574 -6.83 -7.00 -39.48
CA PHE A 574 -7.05 -6.84 -40.91
C PHE A 574 -7.27 -5.37 -41.29
N LYS A 575 -8.12 -4.65 -40.55
CA LYS A 575 -8.39 -3.21 -40.77
C LYS A 575 -7.14 -2.35 -40.55
N SER A 576 -6.33 -2.66 -39.53
CA SER A 576 -5.04 -2.01 -39.26
C SER A 576 -4.01 -2.25 -40.39
N ARG A 577 -3.87 -3.49 -40.87
CA ARG A 577 -3.01 -3.85 -42.02
C ARG A 577 -3.46 -3.16 -43.31
N ARG A 578 -4.76 -2.95 -43.51
CA ARG A 578 -5.32 -2.22 -44.66
C ARG A 578 -5.06 -0.71 -44.54
N ALA A 579 -5.08 -0.16 -43.33
CA ALA A 579 -4.74 1.23 -43.06
C ALA A 579 -3.23 1.52 -43.22
N SER A 580 -2.35 0.57 -42.88
CA SER A 580 -0.91 0.72 -43.08
C SER A 580 -0.50 0.63 -44.56
N LYS A 581 -1.18 -0.19 -45.36
CA LYS A 581 -0.95 -0.30 -46.83
C LYS A 581 -1.45 0.90 -47.64
N ARG A 582 -2.26 1.79 -47.06
CA ARG A 582 -2.78 3.01 -47.71
C ARG A 582 -1.95 4.26 -47.46
N LYS A 583 -0.89 4.20 -46.64
CA LYS A 583 0.04 5.31 -46.48
C LYS A 583 1.08 5.27 -47.61
N PRO A 584 1.23 6.33 -48.42
CA PRO A 584 2.35 6.40 -49.37
C PRO A 584 3.68 6.38 -48.60
N PRO A 585 4.76 5.86 -49.19
CA PRO A 585 6.07 5.83 -48.54
C PRO A 585 6.51 7.25 -48.22
N VAL A 586 6.97 7.46 -46.99
CA VAL A 586 7.54 8.73 -46.54
C VAL A 586 8.89 8.89 -47.23
N ASP A 587 9.06 9.92 -48.05
CA ASP A 587 10.32 10.25 -48.69
C ASP A 587 11.34 10.71 -47.63
N SER A 588 12.28 9.82 -47.31
CA SER A 588 13.34 10.01 -46.33
C SER A 588 14.31 11.14 -46.68
N ARG A 589 14.25 11.73 -47.88
CA ARG A 589 15.09 12.89 -48.25
C ARG A 589 14.58 14.24 -47.74
N ALA A 590 13.28 14.38 -47.46
CA ALA A 590 12.71 15.65 -46.99
C ALA A 590 13.00 15.95 -45.50
N VAL A 591 13.29 14.92 -44.69
CA VAL A 591 13.54 15.08 -43.24
C VAL A 591 14.98 15.54 -42.95
N LEU A 592 15.93 15.27 -43.84
CA LEU A 592 17.33 15.66 -43.70
C LEU A 592 17.61 17.13 -44.10
N ALA A 593 16.70 17.79 -44.82
CA ALA A 593 16.87 19.18 -45.28
C ALA A 593 16.35 20.26 -44.30
N SER A 594 15.74 19.87 -43.18
CA SER A 594 15.21 20.81 -42.16
C SER A 594 16.05 20.89 -40.87
N GLY A 595 17.36 20.61 -40.99
CA GLY A 595 18.33 20.77 -39.91
C GLY A 595 18.51 22.23 -39.49
N VAL A 596 17.59 22.76 -38.69
CA VAL A 596 17.77 24.03 -37.96
C VAL A 596 18.07 23.71 -36.50
N ARG A 597 19.33 23.97 -36.13
CA ARG A 597 19.89 23.97 -34.77
C ARG A 597 18.93 24.63 -33.77
N LYS A 598 18.47 23.89 -32.77
CA LYS A 598 17.90 24.50 -31.54
C LYS A 598 19.05 24.87 -30.60
N GLY A 599 19.46 26.12 -30.66
CA GLY A 599 20.39 26.75 -29.72
C GLY A 599 19.82 26.90 -28.30
N SER A 600 20.74 27.10 -27.37
CA SER A 600 20.53 27.13 -25.91
C SER A 600 19.56 28.22 -25.41
N PRO A 601 18.94 28.06 -24.23
CA PRO A 601 17.96 29.00 -23.68
C PRO A 601 18.61 30.20 -22.96
N LYS A 602 19.59 30.87 -23.59
CA LYS A 602 20.21 32.09 -23.04
C LYS A 602 20.05 33.36 -23.90
N GLU A 603 19.44 33.28 -25.09
CA GLU A 603 19.31 34.45 -25.99
C GLU A 603 17.87 34.94 -26.22
N ARG A 604 16.85 34.32 -25.60
CA ARG A 604 15.44 34.73 -25.77
C ARG A 604 14.97 35.87 -24.86
N ARG A 605 15.88 36.74 -24.38
CA ARG A 605 15.51 37.89 -23.54
C ARG A 605 15.91 39.27 -24.06
N ILE A 606 16.33 39.39 -25.33
CA ILE A 606 16.64 40.71 -25.93
C ILE A 606 15.77 41.05 -27.16
N ALA A 607 14.98 40.12 -27.71
CA ALA A 607 14.19 40.36 -28.93
C ALA A 607 12.67 40.51 -28.69
N ALA A 608 12.27 41.23 -27.65
CA ALA A 608 10.87 41.63 -27.42
C ALA A 608 10.81 43.12 -27.05
N GLY A 609 11.27 43.96 -27.98
CA GLY A 609 11.30 45.40 -27.80
C GLY A 609 11.83 46.10 -29.03
N ARG A 610 11.01 46.16 -30.10
CA ARG A 610 10.97 47.20 -31.15
C ARG A 610 10.32 46.64 -32.41
N GLY A 611 9.13 47.15 -32.72
CA GLY A 611 8.37 46.75 -33.90
C GLY A 611 7.05 47.50 -34.05
N ARG A 612 7.06 48.83 -33.91
CA ARG A 612 6.08 49.72 -34.56
C ARG A 612 6.84 50.90 -35.16
N ARG A 613 6.88 50.97 -36.49
CA ARG A 613 7.18 52.17 -37.27
C ARG A 613 5.91 52.48 -38.08
N ALA A 614 5.45 53.72 -37.99
CA ALA A 614 5.02 54.56 -39.11
C ALA A 614 4.55 55.91 -38.55
N GLY A 615 4.99 57.02 -39.14
CA GLY A 615 4.40 58.33 -38.94
C GLY A 615 5.37 59.47 -38.66
N ASP A 616 5.74 60.14 -39.74
CA ASP A 616 6.10 61.56 -39.86
C ASP A 616 7.52 62.11 -39.66
N LYS A 617 7.84 62.88 -40.70
CA LYS A 617 8.99 63.73 -41.01
C LYS A 617 9.06 64.94 -40.06
N ALA A 618 10.28 65.39 -39.76
CA ALA A 618 10.66 66.78 -39.96
C ALA A 618 12.19 66.90 -39.85
N ASP A 619 12.75 67.66 -40.78
CA ASP A 619 14.15 68.04 -40.93
C ASP A 619 14.56 69.13 -39.92
N ASP A 620 15.78 68.98 -39.39
CA ASP A 620 16.83 70.02 -39.23
C ASP A 620 16.65 71.17 -38.19
N PRO A 621 17.70 71.98 -37.90
CA PRO A 621 18.78 71.71 -36.95
C PRO A 621 18.91 72.79 -35.86
N THR A 622 19.86 72.60 -34.93
CA THR A 622 20.86 73.59 -34.42
C THR A 622 21.15 73.47 -32.93
N SER A 623 22.41 73.80 -32.61
CA SER A 623 23.09 74.01 -31.31
C SER A 623 23.42 72.79 -30.47
#